data_AF-A0A1Q8RMF5-F1
#
_entry.id   AF-A0A1Q8RMF5-F1
#
_cell.length_a   1.000
_cell.length_b   1.000
_cell.length_c   1.000
_cell.angle_alpha   90.00
_cell.angle_beta   90.00
_cell.angle_gamma   90.00
#
_symmetry.space_group_name_H-M   'P 1'
#
loop_
_entity.id
_entity.type
_entity.pdbx_description
1 polymer ?
#
loop_
_entity_poly.entity_id
_entity_poly.type
_entity_poly.pdbx_seq_one_letter_code
_entity_poly.pdbx_strand_id
1 'polypeptide(L)'
;MSQYTEYEINQALNAISNGLSVRKAALQYGVPKSTLYDRIQGTQSRDIAFSDLQRLSPTQESHLAEWIRIQAALGLPPTHQQLKEFAEQKQSN
;
A
#
# COMPACT_ATOMS: atom_id res chain seq x y z
N MET A 1 -6.27 14.93 -1.41
CA MET A 1 -5.45 13.83 -0.86
C MET A 1 -5.70 13.79 0.64
N SER A 2 -5.83 12.62 1.24
CA SER A 2 -5.82 12.48 2.70
C SER A 2 -4.50 13.02 3.24
N GLN A 3 -4.54 13.70 4.39
CA GLN A 3 -3.38 14.40 4.95
C GLN A 3 -2.35 13.45 5.62
N TYR A 4 -2.63 12.15 5.59
CA TYR A 4 -1.85 11.06 6.16
C TYR A 4 -1.87 9.85 5.19
N THR A 5 -0.83 9.03 5.25
CA THR A 5 -0.65 7.80 4.46
C THR A 5 -0.72 6.57 5.36
N GLU A 6 -0.67 5.39 4.74
CA GLU A 6 -0.61 4.11 5.47
C GLU A 6 0.62 4.03 6.38
N TYR A 7 1.71 4.72 6.02
CA TYR A 7 2.91 4.78 6.84
C TYR A 7 2.64 5.45 8.19
N GLU A 8 2.02 6.64 8.22
CA GLU A 8 1.70 7.33 9.47
C GLU A 8 0.70 6.55 10.32
N ILE A 9 -0.26 5.86 9.69
CA ILE A 9 -1.18 4.95 10.40
C ILE A 9 -0.40 3.85 11.11
N ASN A 10 0.52 3.17 10.41
CA ASN A 10 1.32 2.10 11.00
C ASN A 10 2.26 2.61 12.11
N GLN A 11 2.87 3.77 11.94
CA GLN A 11 3.68 4.40 13.00
C GLN A 11 2.83 4.74 14.24
N ALA A 12 1.62 5.26 14.04
CA ALA A 12 0.69 5.55 15.13
C ALA A 12 0.23 4.29 15.86
N LEU A 13 -0.07 3.20 15.14
CA LEU A 13 -0.44 1.91 15.72
C LEU A 13 0.72 1.30 16.53
N ASN A 14 1.94 1.36 16.01
CA ASN A 14 3.14 0.92 16.74
C ASN A 14 3.37 1.75 18.01
N ALA A 15 3.16 3.07 17.95
CA ALA A 15 3.24 3.92 19.13
C ALA A 15 2.19 3.53 20.18
N ILE A 16 0.97 3.19 19.75
CA ILE A 16 -0.10 2.72 20.64
C ILE A 16 0.27 1.38 21.28
N SER A 17 0.82 0.42 20.53
CA SER A 17 1.28 -0.86 21.11
C SER A 17 2.43 -0.67 22.09
N ASN A 18 3.24 0.37 21.90
CA ASN A 18 4.32 0.77 22.82
C ASN A 18 3.83 1.59 24.03
N GLY A 19 2.52 1.75 24.21
CA GLY A 19 1.91 2.37 25.39
C GLY A 19 1.48 3.82 25.24
N LEU A 20 1.59 4.43 24.05
CA LEU A 20 0.94 5.73 23.81
C LEU A 20 -0.58 5.58 23.79
N SER A 21 -1.30 6.57 24.31
CA SER A 21 -2.74 6.62 24.14
C SER A 21 -3.11 6.95 22.69
N VAL A 22 -4.23 6.40 22.21
CA VAL A 22 -4.75 6.64 20.85
C VAL A 22 -4.85 8.12 20.53
N ARG A 23 -5.24 8.96 21.51
CA ARG A 23 -5.34 10.41 21.34
C ARG A 23 -3.96 11.06 21.12
N LYS A 24 -2.93 10.63 21.86
CA LYS A 24 -1.57 11.16 21.71
C LYS A 24 -0.97 10.71 20.37
N ALA A 25 -1.14 9.44 20.00
CA ALA A 25 -0.67 8.92 18.71
C ALA A 25 -1.36 9.63 17.53
N ALA A 26 -2.68 9.83 17.57
CA ALA A 26 -3.41 10.57 16.55
C ALA A 26 -2.83 11.97 16.32
N LEU A 27 -2.54 12.70 17.40
CA LEU A 27 -2.01 14.06 17.33
C LEU A 27 -0.55 14.07 16.85
N GLN A 28 0.27 13.14 17.33
CA GLN A 28 1.69 13.04 16.98
C GLN A 28 1.92 12.68 15.51
N TYR A 29 1.11 11.77 14.95
CA TYR A 29 1.27 11.28 13.58
C TYR A 29 0.29 11.91 12.59
N GLY A 30 -0.55 12.86 13.02
CA GLY A 30 -1.50 13.54 12.14
C GLY A 30 -2.61 12.64 11.58
N VAL A 31 -2.90 11.53 12.26
CA VAL A 31 -3.92 10.56 11.84
C VAL A 31 -5.20 10.76 12.64
N PRO A 32 -6.39 10.82 12.02
CA PRO A 32 -7.66 10.90 12.72
C PRO A 32 -7.84 9.76 13.72
N LYS A 33 -8.35 10.09 14.91
CA LYS A 33 -8.60 9.11 15.98
C LYS A 33 -9.56 8.01 15.53
N SER A 34 -10.57 8.34 14.73
CA SER A 34 -11.52 7.38 14.15
C SER A 34 -10.79 6.33 13.32
N THR A 35 -9.92 6.75 12.42
CA THR A 35 -9.10 5.83 11.61
C THR A 35 -8.27 4.89 12.48
N LEU A 36 -7.64 5.39 13.54
CA LEU A 36 -6.88 4.52 14.45
C LEU A 36 -7.78 3.52 15.19
N TYR A 37 -8.98 3.92 15.62
CA TYR A 37 -9.94 2.99 16.21
C TYR A 37 -10.40 1.93 15.24
N ASP A 38 -10.76 2.31 14.01
CA ASP A 38 -11.21 1.37 12.98
C ASP A 38 -10.11 0.32 12.72
N ARG A 39 -8.85 0.75 12.66
CA ARG A 39 -7.70 -0.16 12.51
C ARG A 39 -7.49 -1.07 13.71
N ILE A 40 -7.61 -0.55 14.94
CA ILE A 40 -7.52 -1.38 16.16
C ILE A 40 -8.64 -2.42 16.18
N GLN A 41 -9.82 -2.08 15.66
CA GLN A 41 -10.96 -3.00 15.53
C GLN A 41 -10.85 -3.99 14.37
N GLY A 42 -9.74 -3.96 13.62
CA GLY A 42 -9.46 -4.91 12.55
C GLY A 42 -9.93 -4.46 11.15
N THR A 43 -10.29 -3.19 10.99
CA THR A 43 -10.57 -2.64 9.65
C THR A 43 -9.29 -2.69 8.82
N GLN A 44 -9.39 -3.29 7.64
CA GLN A 44 -8.26 -3.43 6.73
C GLN A 44 -7.83 -2.09 6.13
N SER A 45 -6.61 -2.04 5.62
CA SER A 45 -6.19 -0.90 4.81
C SER A 45 -7.01 -0.82 3.54
N ARG A 46 -7.15 0.40 3.02
CA ARG A 46 -7.87 0.65 1.78
C ARG A 46 -7.29 -0.21 0.65
N ASP A 47 -5.97 -0.33 0.58
CA ASP A 47 -5.29 -1.09 -0.46
C ASP A 47 -5.62 -2.59 -0.40
N ILE A 48 -5.72 -3.15 0.81
CA ILE A 48 -6.11 -4.56 1.00
C ILE A 48 -7.62 -4.73 0.75
N ALA A 49 -8.46 -3.86 1.31
CA ALA A 49 -9.92 -3.96 1.17
C ALA A 49 -10.40 -3.85 -0.28
N PHE A 50 -9.65 -3.14 -1.12
CA PHE A 50 -9.96 -2.96 -2.53
C PHE A 50 -9.06 -3.78 -3.47
N SER A 51 -8.23 -4.70 -2.95
CA SER A 51 -7.33 -5.52 -3.79
C SER A 51 -8.08 -6.28 -4.88
N ASP A 52 -9.27 -6.79 -4.55
CA ASP A 52 -10.08 -7.60 -5.45
C ASP A 52 -10.75 -6.77 -6.56
N LEU A 53 -10.79 -5.44 -6.41
CA LEU A 53 -11.29 -4.52 -7.44
C LEU A 53 -10.16 -4.01 -8.36
N GLN A 54 -8.89 -4.28 -8.03
CA GLN A 54 -7.77 -3.87 -8.86
C GLN A 54 -7.66 -4.78 -10.09
N ARG A 55 -7.21 -4.20 -11.22
CA ARG A 55 -6.98 -4.98 -12.45
C ARG A 55 -5.84 -5.98 -12.29
N LEU A 56 -4.89 -5.69 -11.41
CA LEU A 56 -3.81 -6.59 -11.05
C LEU A 56 -3.94 -6.88 -9.56
N SER A 57 -3.75 -8.14 -9.17
CA SER A 57 -3.62 -8.50 -7.77
C SER A 57 -2.31 -7.94 -7.19
N PRO A 58 -2.21 -7.78 -5.86
CA PRO A 58 -0.96 -7.33 -5.22
C PRO A 58 0.27 -8.17 -5.61
N THR A 59 0.08 -9.48 -5.82
CA THR A 59 1.13 -10.40 -6.29
C THR A 59 1.52 -10.17 -7.75
N GLN A 60 0.57 -9.81 -8.61
CA GLN A 60 0.88 -9.45 -10.00
C GLN A 60 1.62 -8.11 -10.06
N GLU A 61 1.19 -7.13 -9.27
CA GLU A 61 1.86 -5.83 -9.16
C GLU A 61 3.29 -5.97 -8.63
N SER A 62 3.52 -6.85 -7.64
CA SER A 62 4.86 -7.08 -7.09
C SER A 62 5.81 -7.69 -8.13
N HIS A 63 5.36 -8.70 -8.88
CA HIS A 63 6.14 -9.27 -9.98
C HIS A 63 6.41 -8.26 -11.10
N LEU A 64 5.42 -7.43 -11.45
CA LEU A 64 5.59 -6.37 -12.43
C LEU A 64 6.64 -5.35 -11.95
N ALA A 65 6.55 -4.91 -10.69
CA ALA A 65 7.51 -3.96 -10.11
C ALA A 65 8.93 -4.53 -10.05
N GLU A 66 9.08 -5.82 -9.70
CA GLU A 66 10.37 -6.50 -9.70
C GLU A 66 10.96 -6.55 -11.12
N TRP A 67 10.17 -6.97 -12.10
CA TRP A 67 10.60 -7.00 -13.50
C TRP A 67 11.04 -5.61 -14.00
N ILE A 68 10.28 -4.55 -13.69
CA ILE A 68 10.66 -3.17 -14.02
C ILE A 68 12.01 -2.79 -13.42
N ARG A 69 12.22 -3.11 -12.14
CA ARG A 69 13.48 -2.81 -11.44
C ARG A 69 14.66 -3.53 -12.09
N ILE A 70 14.51 -4.79 -12.47
CA ILE A 70 15.53 -5.57 -13.17
C ILE A 70 15.86 -4.92 -14.52
N GLN A 71 14.84 -4.58 -15.32
CA GLN A 71 15.02 -3.93 -16.62
C GLN A 71 15.70 -2.56 -16.50
N ALA A 72 15.32 -1.76 -15.50
CA ALA A 72 15.97 -0.48 -15.23
C ALA A 72 17.44 -0.65 -14.82
N ALA A 73 17.75 -1.65 -13.99
CA ALA A 73 19.13 -1.96 -13.60
C ALA A 73 20.00 -2.44 -14.79
N LEU A 74 19.38 -3.06 -15.81
CA LEU A 74 20.01 -3.44 -17.06
C LEU A 74 20.16 -2.28 -18.06
N GLY A 75 19.68 -1.08 -17.72
CA GLY A 75 19.71 0.08 -18.61
C GLY A 75 18.68 0.03 -19.74
N LEU A 76 17.68 -0.86 -19.63
CA LEU A 76 16.63 -1.09 -20.62
C LEU A 76 15.25 -0.81 -20.01
N PRO A 77 14.94 0.42 -19.57
CA PRO A 77 13.67 0.71 -18.92
C PRO A 77 12.50 0.37 -19.87
N PRO A 78 11.51 -0.43 -19.40
CA PRO A 78 10.43 -0.87 -20.25
C PRO A 78 9.49 0.29 -20.59
N THR A 79 9.01 0.29 -21.82
CA THR A 79 8.04 1.29 -22.30
C THR A 79 6.66 1.05 -21.69
N HIS A 80 5.83 2.09 -21.70
CA HIS A 80 4.43 1.99 -21.26
C HIS A 80 3.65 0.91 -22.03
N GLN A 81 3.93 0.71 -23.32
CA GLN A 81 3.29 -0.34 -24.11
C GLN A 81 3.68 -1.74 -23.61
N GLN A 82 4.98 -1.98 -23.38
CA GLN A 82 5.47 -3.25 -22.84
C GLN A 82 4.91 -3.54 -21.45
N LEU A 83 4.75 -2.51 -20.61
CA LEU A 83 4.10 -2.63 -19.30
C LEU A 83 2.66 -3.10 -19.41
N LYS A 84 1.90 -2.51 -20.34
CA LYS A 84 0.50 -2.87 -20.58
C LYS A 84 0.36 -4.31 -21.09
N GLU A 85 1.17 -4.70 -22.07
CA GLU A 85 1.18 -6.05 -22.62
C GLU A 85 1.51 -7.09 -21.55
N PHE A 86 2.51 -6.83 -20.70
CA PHE A 86 2.89 -7.71 -19.60
C PHE A 86 1.78 -7.84 -18.55
N ALA A 87 1.15 -6.72 -18.18
CA ALA A 87 0.03 -6.69 -17.24
C ALA A 87 -1.18 -7.49 -17.74
N GLU A 88 -1.52 -7.38 -19.03
CA GLU A 88 -2.61 -8.14 -19.66
C GLU A 88 -2.30 -9.63 -19.76
N GLN A 89 -1.06 -10.01 -20.08
CA GLN A 89 -0.66 -11.42 -20.23
C GLN A 89 -0.68 -12.20 -18.90
N LYS A 90 -0.41 -11.54 -17.77
CA LYS A 90 -0.42 -12.15 -16.43
C LYS A 90 -1.81 -12.35 -15.84
N GLN A 91 -2.88 -11.88 -16.49
CA GLN A 91 -4.28 -12.13 -16.07
C GLN A 91 -4.80 -13.51 -16.52
N SER A 92 -4.10 -14.19 -17.44
CA SER A 92 -4.61 -15.38 -18.16
C SER A 92 -4.06 -16.73 -17.67
N ASN A 93 -3.31 -16.77 -16.57
CA ASN A 93 -2.71 -18.00 -16.02
C ASN A 93 -2.92 -18.11 -14.51
#